data_AF-A0A5E4KCI5-F1
#
_entry.id   AF-A0A5E4KCI5-F1
#
_cell.length_a   1.000
_cell.length_b   1.000
_cell.length_c   1.000
_cell.angle_alpha   90.00
_cell.angle_beta   90.00
_cell.angle_gamma   90.00
#
_symmetry.space_group_name_H-M   'P 1'
#
loop_
_entity.id
_entity.type
_entity.pdbx_description
1 polymer ?
#
loop_
_entity_poly.entity_id
_entity_poly.type
_entity_poly.pdbx_seq_one_letter_code
_entity_poly.pdbx_strand_id
1 'polypeptide(L)' 'MSVNVNRYKCGYCGACVGVCPVGALELIETWIEVDNTCTNCGVCAKICPVGALEINERQV' A
#
# COMPACT_ATOMS: atom_id res chain seq x y z
N MET A 1 10.79 6.77 -1.04
CA MET A 1 10.16 5.74 -1.89
C MET A 1 9.02 5.18 -1.07
N SER A 2 7.80 5.64 -1.32
CA SER A 2 6.65 5.28 -0.50
C SER A 2 5.41 5.13 -1.36
N VAL A 3 4.54 4.23 -0.90
CA VAL A 3 3.20 4.02 -1.47
C VAL A 3 2.22 4.89 -0.69
N ASN A 4 1.36 5.61 -1.41
CA ASN A 4 0.28 6.38 -0.80
C ASN A 4 -1.01 5.54 -0.76
N VAL A 5 -1.73 5.61 0.34
CA VAL A 5 -3.00 4.91 0.53
C VAL A 5 -4.12 5.93 0.63
N ASN A 6 -5.03 5.90 -0.34
CA ASN A 6 -6.24 6.70 -0.33
C ASN A 6 -7.27 6.10 0.63
N ARG A 7 -7.35 6.64 1.85
CA ARG A 7 -8.29 6.22 2.90
C ARG A 7 -9.77 6.32 2.55
N TYR A 8 -10.14 7.13 1.54
CA TYR A 8 -11.53 7.25 1.10
C TYR A 8 -11.95 6.12 0.15
N LYS A 9 -10.97 5.46 -0.50
CA LYS A 9 -11.19 4.29 -1.35
C LYS A 9 -10.84 2.98 -0.66
N CYS A 10 -9.90 3.00 0.29
CA CYS A 10 -9.42 1.82 0.97
C CYS A 10 -10.51 1.18 1.84
N GLY A 11 -10.85 -0.07 1.56
CA GLY A 11 -11.78 -0.87 2.38
C GLY A 11 -11.09 -1.70 3.46
N TYR A 12 -9.80 -1.48 3.73
CA TYR A 12 -9.02 -2.17 4.78
C TYR A 12 -9.08 -3.71 4.72
N CYS A 13 -9.15 -4.27 3.51
CA CYS A 13 -9.26 -5.72 3.33
C CYS A 13 -7.97 -6.51 3.57
N GLY A 14 -6.82 -5.82 3.72
CA GLY A 14 -5.53 -6.45 3.98
C GLY A 14 -4.88 -7.15 2.77
N ALA A 15 -5.48 -7.11 1.57
CA ALA A 15 -4.91 -7.77 0.38
C ALA A 15 -3.50 -7.26 0.05
N CYS A 16 -3.25 -5.96 0.22
CA CYS A 16 -1.93 -5.36 -0.02
C CYS A 16 -0.85 -5.86 0.95
N VAL A 17 -1.21 -6.13 2.20
CA VAL A 17 -0.32 -6.68 3.24
C VAL A 17 0.11 -8.09 2.85
N GLY A 18 -0.84 -8.95 2.47
CA GLY A 18 -0.57 -10.35 2.14
C GLY A 18 0.29 -10.56 0.89
N VAL A 19 0.26 -9.64 -0.08
CA VAL A 19 1.08 -9.75 -1.31
C VAL A 19 2.41 -9.02 -1.24
N CYS A 20 2.69 -8.29 -0.16
CA CYS A 20 3.90 -7.48 -0.06
C CYS A 20 5.13 -8.39 0.10
N PRO A 21 6.05 -8.46 -0.89
CA PRO A 21 7.14 -9.43 -0.86
C PRO A 21 8.17 -9.15 0.23
N VAL A 22 8.25 -7.90 0.68
CA VAL A 22 9.18 -7.44 1.73
C VAL A 22 8.46 -7.20 3.07
N GLY A 23 7.15 -7.43 3.15
CA GLY A 23 6.37 -7.21 4.37
C GLY A 23 6.28 -5.74 4.82
N ALA A 24 6.48 -4.78 3.91
CA ALA A 24 6.51 -3.34 4.23
C ALA A 24 5.14 -2.69 4.50
N LEU A 25 4.05 -3.47 4.52
CA LEU A 25 2.68 -2.97 4.68
C LEU A 25 2.06 -3.69 5.87
N GLU A 26 1.45 -2.94 6.79
CA GLU A 26 0.74 -3.48 7.94
C GLU A 26 -0.68 -2.90 8.01
N LEU A 27 -1.67 -3.73 8.31
CA LEU A 27 -3.06 -3.30 8.49
C LEU A 27 -3.33 -3.16 9.99
N ILE A 28 -3.53 -1.92 10.42
CA ILE A 28 -3.88 -1.57 11.80
C ILE A 28 -5.33 -1.11 11.81
N GLU A 29 -6.24 -2.07 12.01
CA GLU A 29 -7.69 -1.90 12.02
C GLU A 29 -8.25 -1.17 10.78
N THR A 30 -8.22 0.17 10.80
CA THR A 30 -8.74 1.07 9.77
C THR A 30 -7.65 1.98 9.19
N TRP A 31 -6.40 1.55 9.25
CA TRP A 31 -5.26 2.25 8.66
C TRP A 31 -4.23 1.27 8.10
N ILE A 32 -3.54 1.68 7.03
CA ILE A 32 -2.42 0.94 6.47
C ILE A 32 -1.13 1.69 6.79
N GLU A 33 -0.27 1.08 7.59
CA GLU A 33 1.07 1.59 7.87
C GLU A 33 2.05 1.07 6.82
N VAL A 34 2.96 1.95 6.38
CA VAL A 34 3.97 1.64 5.37
C VAL A 34 5.34 1.83 5.99
N ASP A 35 6.10 0.74 6.04
CA ASP A 35 7.46 0.75 6.58
C ASP A 35 8.49 1.24 5.55
N ASN A 36 9.66 1.68 6.04
CA ASN A 36 10.76 2.18 5.21
C ASN A 36 11.43 1.08 4.35
N THR A 37 11.13 -0.19 4.60
CA THR A 37 11.54 -1.32 3.76
C THR A 37 10.81 -1.38 2.41
N CYS A 38 9.83 -0.50 2.18
CA CYS A 38 9.09 -0.43 0.92
C CYS A 38 10.03 -0.15 -0.28
N THR A 39 10.06 -1.08 -1.24
CA THR A 39 10.91 -1.00 -2.43
C THR A 39 10.21 -0.38 -3.64
N ASN A 40 8.98 0.15 -3.47
CA ASN A 40 8.14 0.65 -4.57
C ASN A 40 7.92 -0.37 -5.71
N CYS A 41 7.90 -1.67 -5.40
CA CYS A 41 7.70 -2.74 -6.41
C CYS A 41 6.34 -2.71 -7.12
N GLY A 42 5.34 -2.08 -6.50
CA GLY A 42 4.03 -1.82 -7.10
C GLY A 42 3.02 -2.96 -7.13
N VAL A 43 3.35 -4.10 -6.52
CA VAL A 43 2.45 -5.26 -6.43
C VAL A 43 1.17 -4.89 -5.65
N CYS A 44 1.31 -4.11 -4.57
CA CYS A 44 0.19 -3.67 -3.74
C CYS A 44 -0.82 -2.78 -4.49
N ALA A 45 -0.36 -1.93 -5.40
CA ALA A 45 -1.24 -1.12 -6.25
C ALA A 45 -1.98 -1.98 -7.29
N LYS A 46 -1.29 -2.96 -7.88
CA LYS A 46 -1.88 -3.87 -8.88
C LYS A 46 -2.96 -4.79 -8.30
N ILE A 47 -2.79 -5.28 -7.07
CA ILE A 47 -3.76 -6.18 -6.45
C ILE A 47 -5.00 -5.44 -5.93
N CYS A 48 -4.91 -4.12 -5.72
CA CYS A 48 -5.98 -3.38 -5.08
C CYS A 48 -7.20 -3.25 -6.02
N PRO A 49 -8.33 -3.93 -5.73
CA PRO A 49 -9.47 -3.95 -6.64
C PRO A 49 -10.17 -2.58 -6.73
N VAL A 50 -10.04 -1.77 -5.68
CA VAL A 50 -10.62 -0.42 -5.58
C VAL A 50 -9.65 0.68 -6.02
N GLY A 51 -8.42 0.32 -6.41
CA GLY A 51 -7.39 1.29 -6.83
C GLY A 51 -7.11 2.35 -5.75
N ALA A 52 -6.98 1.91 -4.49
CA ALA A 52 -6.73 2.80 -3.36
C ALA A 52 -5.23 3.08 -3.11
N LEU A 53 -4.32 2.29 -3.70
CA LEU A 53 -2.88 2.47 -3.52
C LEU A 53 -2.24 3.06 -4.78
N GLU A 54 -1.45 4.12 -4.59
CA GLU A 54 -0.69 4.80 -5.65
C GLU A 54 0.81 4.75 -5.32
N ILE A 55 1.63 4.40 -6.31
CA ILE A 55 3.09 4.37 -6.15
C ILE A 55 3.58 5.76 -6.54
N ASN A 56 4.05 6.52 -5.56
CA ASN A 56 4.62 7.83 -5.86
C ASN A 56 6.06 7.65 -6.35
N GLU A 57 6.29 7.92 -7.64
CA GLU A 57 7.63 8.01 -8.22
C GLU A 57 8.30 9.38 -7.96
N ARG A 58 7.54 10.40 -7.54
CA ARG A 58 8.06 11.73 -7.22
C ARG A 58 7.19 12.46 -6.20
N GLN A 59 7.79 12.88 -5.09
CA GLN A 59 7.40 14.13 -4.45
C GLN A 59 8.41 15.17 -4.95
N VAL A 60 8.00 16.01 -5.90
CA VAL A 60 8.67 17.29 -6.17
C VAL A 60 8.01 18.32 -5.29
#